data_AF-A0A3N5E912-F1
#
_entry.id   AF-A0A3N5E912-F1
#
_cell.length_a   1.000
_cell.length_b   1.000
_cell.length_c   1.000
_cell.angle_alpha   90.00
_cell.angle_beta   90.00
_cell.angle_gamma   90.00
#
_symmetry.space_group_name_H-M   'P 1'
#
loop_
_entity.id
_entity.type
_entity.pdbx_description
1 polymer ?
#
loop_
_entity_poly.entity_id
_entity_poly.type
_entity_poly.pdbx_seq_one_letter_code
_entity_poly.pdbx_strand_id
1 'polypeptide(L)' 'MGQINAGDTAFVLICAALVALMTPGLAFFYGGLVRRKNFLAIMMQSFISMGVVTTIWVFFGYSLAFSGDILNGGLG' A
#
# COMPACT_ATOMS: atom_id res chain seq x y z
N MET A 1 23.90 7.48 -15.98
CA MET A 1 22.52 7.18 -15.56
C MET A 1 22.04 6.02 -16.40
N GLY A 2 21.74 4.88 -15.79
CA GLY A 2 21.29 3.69 -16.52
C GLY A 2 20.01 4.01 -17.31
N GLN A 3 19.97 3.58 -18.56
CA GLN A 3 18.83 3.81 -19.44
C GLN A 3 17.62 3.05 -18.86
N ILE A 4 16.49 3.75 -18.67
CA ILE A 4 15.27 3.14 -18.15
C ILE A 4 14.74 2.15 -19.20
N ASN A 5 14.67 0.87 -18.83
CA ASN A 5 14.11 -0.17 -19.69
C ASN A 5 12.58 -0.15 -19.58
N ALA A 6 11.90 -0.08 -20.73
CA ALA A 6 10.44 -0.06 -20.79
C ALA A 6 9.81 -1.37 -20.26
N GLY A 7 10.45 -2.52 -20.48
CA GLY A 7 10.01 -3.82 -19.97
C GLY A 7 10.07 -3.90 -18.45
N ASP A 8 11.18 -3.48 -17.85
CA ASP A 8 11.33 -3.45 -16.39
C ASP A 8 10.33 -2.48 -15.74
N THR A 9 10.11 -1.33 -16.38
CA THR A 9 9.13 -0.35 -15.92
C THR A 9 7.70 -0.91 -15.99
N ALA A 10 7.34 -1.55 -17.10
CA ALA A 10 6.03 -2.17 -17.26
C ALA A 10 5.81 -3.29 -16.22
N PHE A 11 6.84 -4.10 -15.96
CA PHE A 11 6.78 -5.14 -14.94
C PHE A 11 6.54 -4.55 -13.54
N VAL A 12 7.29 -3.51 -13.15
CA VAL A 12 7.12 -2.84 -11.85
C VAL A 12 5.73 -2.20 -11.73
N LEU A 13 5.19 -1.60 -12.79
CA LEU A 13 3.83 -1.06 -12.80
C LEU A 13 2.77 -2.14 -12.60
N ILE A 14 2.93 -3.30 -13.23
CA ILE A 14 2.04 -4.46 -13.03
C ILE A 14 2.15 -4.96 -11.59
N CYS A 15 3.36 -5.11 -11.05
CA CYS A 15 3.58 -5.50 -9.65
C CYS A 15 2.90 -4.51 -8.68
N ALA A 16 3.04 -3.20 -8.90
CA ALA A 16 2.40 -2.18 -8.07
C ALA A 16 0.87 -2.28 -8.10
N ALA A 17 0.28 -2.52 -9.29
CA ALA A 17 -1.16 -2.72 -9.43
C ALA A 17 -1.65 -3.99 -8.70
N LEU A 18 -0.89 -5.09 -8.76
CA LEU A 18 -1.21 -6.33 -8.05
C LEU A 18 -1.17 -6.13 -6.52
N VAL A 19 -0.17 -5.42 -6.00
CA VAL A 19 -0.10 -5.09 -4.56
C VAL A 19 -1.26 -4.19 -4.14
N ALA A 20 -1.62 -3.19 -4.96
CA ALA A 20 -2.76 -2.31 -4.69
C ALA A 20 -4.08 -3.11 -4.60
N LEU A 21 -4.22 -4.20 -5.35
CA LEU A 21 -5.39 -5.09 -5.31
C LEU A 21 -5.45 -5.96 -4.04
N MET A 22 -4.34 -6.14 -3.31
CA MET A 22 -4.34 -6.93 -2.07
C MET A 22 -5.17 -6.25 -0.97
N THR A 23 -5.11 -4.93 -0.83
CA THR A 23 -5.84 -4.20 0.23
C THR A 23 -7.38 -4.39 0.15
N PRO A 24 -8.05 -4.24 -1.00
CA PRO A 24 -9.46 -4.61 -1.12
C PRO A 24 -9.67 -6.13 -1.05
N GLY A 25 -8.71 -6.94 -1.52
CA GLY A 25 -8.75 -8.40 -1.37
C GLY A 25 -8.86 -8.85 0.10
N LEU A 26 -8.12 -8.19 1.00
CA LEU A 26 -8.20 -8.40 2.45
C LEU A 26 -9.57 -7.95 2.99
N ALA A 27 -10.16 -6.87 2.46
CA ALA A 27 -11.50 -6.41 2.86
C ALA A 27 -12.55 -7.50 2.62
N PHE A 28 -12.52 -8.13 1.45
CA PHE A 28 -13.43 -9.23 1.12
C PHE A 28 -13.12 -10.49 1.93
N PHE A 29 -11.84 -10.81 2.12
CA PHE A 29 -11.42 -11.98 2.89
C PHE A 29 -11.83 -11.86 4.38
N TYR A 30 -11.45 -10.78 5.05
CA TYR A 30 -11.81 -10.54 6.45
C TYR A 30 -13.28 -10.19 6.63
N GLY A 31 -13.90 -9.52 5.67
CA GLY A 31 -15.34 -9.28 5.62
C GLY A 31 -16.12 -10.60 5.58
N GLY A 32 -15.67 -11.58 4.80
CA GLY A 32 -16.31 -12.89 4.70
C GLY A 32 -16.24 -13.74 5.98
N LEU A 33 -15.25 -13.48 6.84
CA LEU A 33 -15.06 -14.20 8.11
C LEU A 33 -15.91 -13.63 9.27
N VAL A 34 -16.46 -12.41 9.13
CA VAL A 34 -17.27 -11.78 10.17
C VAL A 34 -18.77 -11.98 9.97
N ARG A 35 -19.52 -11.82 11.07
CA ARG A 35 -20.99 -11.86 11.05
C ARG A 35 -21.53 -10.79 10.10
N ARG A 36 -22.63 -11.09 9.41
CA ARG A 36 -23.29 -10.20 8.44
C ARG A 36 -23.50 -8.76 8.92
N LYS A 37 -23.79 -8.57 10.21
CA LYS A 37 -23.95 -7.24 10.83
C LYS A 37 -22.68 -6.37 10.82
N ASN A 38 -21.49 -6.97 10.71
CA ASN A 38 -20.20 -6.29 10.73
C ASN A 38 -19.50 -6.27 9.36
N PHE A 39 -20.07 -6.90 8.33
CA PHE A 39 -19.47 -6.97 6.99
C PHE A 39 -19.21 -5.57 6.39
N LEU A 40 -20.23 -4.70 6.42
CA LEU A 40 -20.11 -3.33 5.91
C LEU A 40 -19.01 -2.54 6.64
N ALA A 41 -18.89 -2.73 7.96
CA ALA A 41 -17.90 -2.03 8.77
C ALA A 41 -16.47 -2.39 8.38
N ILE A 42 -16.18 -3.69 8.13
CA ILE A 42 -14.84 -4.12 7.69
C ILE A 42 -14.52 -3.59 6.28
N MET A 43 -15.50 -3.60 5.38
CA MET A 43 -15.33 -3.04 4.04
C MET A 43 -15.00 -1.54 4.10
N MET A 44 -15.76 -0.76 4.88
CA MET A 44 -15.52 0.68 5.03
C MET A 44 -14.17 0.98 5.69
N GLN A 45 -13.80 0.22 6.72
CA GLN A 45 -12.49 0.38 7.39
C GLN A 45 -11.32 0.14 6.43
N SER A 46 -11.44 -0.83 5.52
CA SER A 46 -10.39 -1.10 4.53
C SER A 46 -10.25 0.01 3.48
N PHE A 47 -11.37 0.58 2.99
CA PHE A 47 -11.30 1.71 2.06
C PHE A 47 -10.77 2.98 2.74
N ILE A 48 -11.16 3.24 3.99
CA ILE A 48 -10.66 4.39 4.75
C ILE A 48 -9.16 4.21 5.03
N SER A 49 -8.71 3.02 5.42
CA SER A 49 -7.29 2.77 5.67
C SER A 49 -6.46 2.95 4.41
N MET A 50 -6.95 2.54 3.24
CA MET A 50 -6.29 2.78 1.96
C MET A 50 -6.04 4.27 1.73
N GLY A 51 -7.07 5.13 1.87
CA GLY A 51 -6.93 6.58 1.71
C GLY A 51 -6.00 7.23 2.72
N VAL A 52 -6.10 6.84 4.00
CA VAL A 52 -5.25 7.37 5.08
C VAL A 52 -3.79 6.97 4.88
N VAL A 53 -3.51 5.69 4.56
CA VAL A 53 -2.15 5.20 4.34
C VAL A 53 -1.54 5.85 3.10
N THR A 54 -2.28 6.00 2.00
CA THR A 54 -1.79 6.72 0.80
C THR A 54 -1.44 8.17 1.13
N THR A 55 -2.28 8.85 1.92
CA THR A 55 -2.02 10.23 2.34
C THR A 55 -0.74 10.31 3.16
N ILE A 56 -0.61 9.50 4.21
CA ILE A 56 0.60 9.45 5.06
C ILE A 56 1.84 9.13 4.23
N TRP A 57 1.73 8.19 3.29
CA TRP A 57 2.84 7.77 2.43
C TRP A 57 3.36 8.90 1.55
N VAL A 58 2.47 9.67 0.92
CA VAL A 58 2.85 10.78 0.03
C VAL A 58 3.47 11.95 0.81
N PHE A 59 2.96 12.27 2.01
CA PHE A 59 3.44 13.43 2.77
C PHE A 59 4.69 13.16 3.61
N PHE A 60 4.80 11.97 4.22
CA PHE A 60 5.85 11.68 5.19
C PHE A 60 6.50 10.30 4.99
N GLY A 61 5.69 9.28 4.65
CA GLY A 61 6.14 7.88 4.66
C GLY A 61 7.24 7.57 3.67
N TYR A 62 7.16 8.11 2.45
CA TYR A 62 8.22 7.90 1.45
C TYR A 62 9.55 8.49 1.89
N SER A 63 9.55 9.74 2.36
CA SER A 63 10.78 10.41 2.82
C SER A 63 11.36 9.71 4.03
N LEU A 64 10.55 9.29 5.01
CA LEU A 64 11.03 8.58 6.20
C LEU A 64 11.64 7.21 5.89
N ALA A 65 11.24 6.58 4.79
CA ALA A 65 11.73 5.25 4.41
C ALA A 65 12.91 5.29 3.44
N PHE A 66 13.06 6.35 2.64
CA PHE A 66 13.99 6.39 1.50
C PHE A 66 14.88 7.65 1.42
N SER A 67 14.88 8.55 2.41
CA SER A 67 15.72 9.76 2.43
C SER A 67 17.20 9.51 2.79
N GLY A 68 17.57 8.31 3.27
CA GLY A 68 18.94 7.91 3.61
C GLY A 68 19.17 7.74 5.12
N ASP A 69 20.24 7.03 5.52
CA ASP A 69 20.45 6.68 6.94
C ASP A 69 20.71 7.89 7.84
N ILE A 70 19.68 8.31 8.58
CA ILE A 70 19.78 9.41 9.56
C ILE A 70 20.21 8.87 10.93
N LEU A 71 19.86 7.61 11.25
CA LEU A 71 20.01 7.00 12.57
C LEU A 71 20.68 5.61 12.55
N ASN A 72 21.81 5.44 11.84
CA ASN A 72 22.55 4.17 11.80
C ASN A 72 21.68 2.94 11.45
N GLY A 73 20.79 3.05 10.45
CA GLY A 73 19.92 1.94 10.00
C GLY A 73 18.52 1.92 10.62
N GLY A 74 18.18 2.81 11.55
CA GLY A 74 16.85 2.84 12.20
C GLY A 74 15.77 3.64 11.47
N LEU A 75 16.16 4.74 10.80
CA LEU A 75 15.31 5.57 9.96
C LEU A 75 16.09 5.90 8.69
N GLY A 76 15.37 5.83 7.57
CA GLY A 76 15.84 6.38 6.31
C GLY A 76 15.49 7.85 6.20
#